data_AF-A0A938WS89-F1
#
_entry.id   AF-A0A938WS89-F1
#
_cell.length_a   1.000
_cell.length_b   1.000
_cell.length_c   1.000
_cell.angle_alpha   90.00
_cell.angle_beta   90.00
_cell.angle_gamma   90.00
#
_symmetry.space_group_name_H-M   'P 1'
#
loop_
_entity.id
_entity.type
_entity.pdbx_description
1 polymer ?
#
loop_
_entity_poly.entity_id
_entity_poly.type
_entity_poly.pdbx_seq_one_letter_code
_entity_poly.pdbx_strand_id
1 'polypeptide(L)' 'LDASTIDNVLAGTDDSKPKEERLLSVLKLDRIGFYPGDENYAVWDYTIGREIADMLVVVNTNSAGEINYVTWES' A
#
# COMPACT_ATOMS: atom_id res chain seq x y z
N LEU A 1 -11.67 -9.95 -1.97
CA LEU A 1 -11.88 -9.84 -0.50
C LEU A 1 -13.37 -9.84 -0.24
N ASP A 2 -13.85 -10.68 0.67
CA ASP A 2 -15.24 -10.62 1.12
C ASP A 2 -15.44 -9.52 2.19
N ALA A 3 -16.71 -9.18 2.45
CA ALA A 3 -17.07 -8.13 3.40
C ALA A 3 -16.59 -8.44 4.84
N SER A 4 -16.64 -9.70 5.28
CA SER A 4 -16.18 -10.12 6.60
C SER A 4 -14.68 -9.91 6.81
N THR A 5 -13.87 -10.17 5.78
CA THR A 5 -12.42 -9.96 5.82
C THR A 5 -12.11 -8.47 5.92
N ILE A 6 -12.82 -7.63 5.16
CA ILE A 6 -12.68 -6.17 5.23
C ILE A 6 -13.02 -5.67 6.64
N ASP A 7 -14.14 -6.12 7.22
CA ASP A 7 -14.55 -5.67 8.54
C ASP A 7 -13.54 -6.08 9.64
N ASN A 8 -12.94 -7.27 9.52
CA ASN A 8 -11.87 -7.73 10.43
C ASN A 8 -10.60 -6.88 10.30
N VAL A 9 -10.17 -6.57 9.07
CA VAL A 9 -8.99 -5.74 8.81
C VAL A 9 -9.18 -4.31 9.36
N LEU A 10 -10.41 -3.81 9.30
CA LEU A 10 -10.74 -2.47 9.79
C LEU A 10 -11.02 -2.42 11.30
N ALA A 11 -10.95 -3.54 12.02
CA ALA A 11 -11.15 -3.55 13.46
C ALA A 11 -10.12 -2.65 14.17
N GLY A 12 -10.61 -1.73 15.03
CA GLY A 12 -9.76 -0.80 15.77
C GLY A 12 -9.34 0.47 15.01
N THR A 13 -9.82 0.65 13.77
CA THR A 13 -9.70 1.94 13.05
C THR A 13 -10.86 2.88 13.40
N ASP A 14 -10.70 4.18 13.12
CA ASP A 14 -11.71 5.22 13.34
C ASP A 14 -12.97 4.97 12.50
N ASP A 15 -14.06 4.56 13.15
CA ASP A 15 -15.32 4.16 12.52
C ASP A 15 -16.19 5.34 12.07
N SER A 16 -15.81 6.57 12.41
CA SER A 16 -16.43 7.79 11.89
C SER A 16 -16.06 8.08 10.43
N LYS A 17 -15.03 7.40 9.91
CA LYS A 17 -14.51 7.59 8.56
C LYS A 17 -15.04 6.55 7.56
N PRO A 18 -15.10 6.89 6.26
CA PRO A 18 -15.44 5.92 5.21
C PRO A 18 -14.48 4.72 5.22
N LYS A 19 -14.98 3.55 4.79
CA LYS A 19 -14.18 2.31 4.76
C LYS A 19 -12.93 2.46 3.89
N GLU A 20 -13.02 3.22 2.80
CA GLU A 20 -11.93 3.49 1.88
C GLU A 20 -10.78 4.24 2.57
N GLU A 21 -11.10 5.26 3.37
CA GLU A 21 -10.09 6.00 4.13
C GLU A 21 -9.48 5.13 5.24
N ARG A 22 -10.30 4.31 5.89
CA ARG A 22 -9.83 3.36 6.90
C ARG A 22 -8.96 2.26 6.30
N LEU A 23 -9.20 1.85 5.05
CA LEU A 23 -8.35 0.89 4.33
C LEU A 23 -6.95 1.46 4.06
N LEU A 24 -6.85 2.77 3.78
CA LEU A 24 -5.56 3.43 3.62
C LEU A 24 -4.76 3.47 4.95
N SER A 25 -5.43 3.58 6.10
CA SER A 25 -4.74 3.66 7.40
C SER A 25 -4.19 2.33 7.89
N VAL A 26 -4.63 1.21 7.30
CA VAL A 26 -4.17 -0.15 7.64
C VAL A 26 -3.19 -0.71 6.61
N LEU A 27 -2.84 0.05 5.57
CA LEU A 27 -1.74 -0.30 4.67
C LEU A 27 -0.43 -0.38 5.45
N LYS A 28 0.31 -1.45 5.20
CA LYS A 28 1.61 -1.71 5.79
C LYS A 28 2.63 -1.76 4.68
N LEU A 29 3.79 -1.16 4.94
CA LEU A 29 4.95 -1.31 4.06
C LEU A 29 5.40 -2.78 4.11
N ASP A 30 5.42 -3.43 2.95
CA ASP A 30 5.78 -4.84 2.79
C ASP A 30 7.19 -5.01 2.22
N ARG A 31 7.53 -4.21 1.20
CA ARG A 31 8.84 -4.26 0.53
C ARG A 31 9.33 -2.86 0.18
N ILE A 32 10.64 -2.66 0.32
CA ILE A 32 11.37 -1.58 -0.34
C ILE A 32 12.37 -2.20 -1.30
N GLY A 33 12.34 -1.78 -2.56
CA GLY A 33 13.35 -2.11 -3.57
C GLY A 33 14.13 -0.87 -3.98
N PHE A 34 15.45 -0.98 -4.10
CA PHE A 34 16.32 0.08 -4.61
C PHE A 34 16.96 -0.34 -5.92
N TYR A 35 16.92 0.57 -6.91
CA TYR A 35 17.45 0.40 -8.25
C TYR A 35 18.37 1.59 -8.61
N PRO A 36 19.60 1.65 -8.05
CA PRO A 36 20.52 2.75 -8.31
C PRO A 36 20.87 2.86 -9.80
N GLY A 37 20.79 4.07 -10.35
CA GLY A 37 21.06 4.35 -11.77
C GLY A 37 19.81 4.33 -12.68
N ASP A 38 18.64 4.02 -12.13
CA ASP A 38 17.34 4.14 -12.80
C ASP A 38 16.62 5.45 -12.38
N GLU A 39 15.79 6.01 -13.26
CA GLU A 39 14.88 7.12 -12.91
C GLU A 39 13.86 6.69 -11.85
N ASN A 40 13.47 5.41 -11.89
CA ASN A 40 12.63 4.72 -10.92
C ASN A 40 13.46 4.15 -9.76
N TYR A 41 14.18 5.03 -9.07
CA TYR A 41 15.21 4.70 -8.10
C TYR A 41 14.74 3.78 -6.95
N ALA A 42 13.55 4.03 -6.39
CA ALA A 42 13.02 3.20 -5.30
C ALA A 42 11.55 2.87 -5.49
N VAL A 43 11.20 1.66 -5.07
CA VAL A 43 9.85 1.10 -5.11
C VAL A 43 9.43 0.76 -3.69
N TRP A 44 8.24 1.22 -3.29
CA TRP A 44 7.64 0.98 -1.98
C TRP A 44 6.32 0.26 -2.19
N ASP A 45 6.27 -1.00 -1.79
CA ASP A 45 5.04 -1.80 -1.89
C ASP A 45 4.31 -1.76 -0.56
N TYR A 46 3.06 -1.35 -0.60
CA TYR A 46 2.16 -1.40 0.54
C TYR A 46 1.05 -2.41 0.30
N THR A 47 0.66 -3.11 1.35
CA THR A 47 -0.48 -4.04 1.34
C THR A 47 -1.13 -4.07 2.71
N ILE A 48 -2.35 -4.57 2.79
CA ILE A 48 -3.02 -4.85 4.07
C ILE A 48 -2.55 -6.17 4.71
N GLY A 49 -1.76 -6.94 3.96
CA GLY A 49 -1.17 -8.23 4.33
C GLY A 49 -1.25 -9.18 3.14
N ARG A 50 -0.12 -9.78 2.73
CA ARG A 50 -0.11 -10.73 1.59
C ARG A 50 -0.92 -12.00 1.86
N GLU A 51 -1.12 -12.33 3.14
CA GLU A 51 -2.01 -13.40 3.60
C GLU A 51 -3.50 -13.05 3.48
N ILE A 52 -3.82 -11.76 3.30
CA ILE A 52 -5.17 -11.23 3.17
C ILE A 52 -5.49 -10.94 1.71
N ALA A 53 -4.58 -10.28 0.98
CA ALA A 53 -4.79 -9.88 -0.40
C ALA A 53 -3.48 -9.88 -1.21
N ASP A 54 -3.58 -10.27 -2.48
CA ASP A 54 -2.49 -10.19 -3.46
C ASP A 54 -2.33 -8.77 -4.06
N MET A 55 -3.09 -7.80 -3.57
CA MET A 55 -3.09 -6.43 -4.09
C MET A 55 -1.99 -5.59 -3.43
N LEU A 56 -1.23 -4.87 -4.25
CA LEU A 56 -0.17 -3.94 -3.83
C LEU A 56 -0.50 -2.50 -4.27
N VAL A 57 -0.31 -1.56 -3.36
CA VAL A 57 -0.10 -0.14 -3.71
C VAL A 57 1.39 0.05 -3.89
N VAL A 58 1.81 0.35 -5.10
CA VAL A 58 3.20 0.53 -5.46
C VAL A 58 3.48 2.01 -5.63
N VAL A 59 4.36 2.55 -4.80
CA VAL A 59 4.86 3.93 -4.92
C VAL A 59 6.25 3.87 -5.52
N ASN A 60 6.45 4.59 -6.62
CA ASN A 60 7.77 4.76 -7.21
C ASN A 60 8.32 6.16 -6.91
N THR A 61 9.59 6.24 -6.54
CA THR A 61 10.28 7.50 -6.27
C THR A 61 11.60 7.59 -7.02
N ASN A 62 11.98 8.80 -7.44
CA ASN A 62 13.31 9.10 -7.98
C ASN A 62 14.39 9.11 -6.87
N SER A 63 15.64 9.38 -7.26
CA SER A 63 16.78 9.37 -6.34
C SER A 63 16.76 10.47 -5.27
N ALA A 64 15.93 11.51 -5.44
CA ALA A 64 15.69 12.54 -4.44
C ALA A 64 14.54 12.18 -3.48
N GLY A 65 13.88 11.03 -3.68
CA GLY A 65 12.71 10.60 -2.91
C GLY A 65 11.41 11.25 -3.37
N GLU A 66 11.41 11.95 -4.50
CA GLU A 66 10.19 12.53 -5.07
C GLU A 66 9.39 11.44 -5.78
N ILE A 67 8.06 11.48 -5.64
CA ILE A 67 7.18 10.48 -6.23
C ILE A 67 7.13 10.67 -7.74
N ASN A 68 7.51 9.63 -8.47
CA ASN A 68 7.31 9.56 -9.91
C ASN A 68 5.86 9.17 -10.22
N TYR A 69 5.36 8.11 -9.57
CA TYR A 69 3.97 7.66 -9.71
C TYR A 69 3.53 6.76 -8.55
N VAL A 70 2.21 6.56 -8.48
CA VAL A 70 1.57 5.57 -7.62
C VAL A 70 0.67 4.70 -8.50
N THR A 71 0.76 3.39 -8.35
CA THR A 71 -0.06 2.43 -9.10
C THR A 71 -0.58 1.30 -8.21
N TRP A 72 -1.56 0.58 -8.72
CA TRP A 72 -2.09 -0.65 -8.14
C TRP A 72 -1.62 -1.85 -8.96
N GLU A 73 -1.14 -2.90 -8.29
CA GLU A 73 -0.70 -4.15 -8.92
C GLU A 73 -1.38 -5.36 -8.26
N SER A 74 -1.59 -6.43 -9.03
CA SER A 74 -2.14 -7.74 -8.60
C SER A 74 -1.33 -8.90 -9.15
#